data_AF-A0A8H7EXG0-F1
#
_entry.id   AF-A0A8H7EXG0-F1
#
_cell.length_a   1.000
_cell.length_b   1.000
_cell.length_c   1.000
_cell.angle_alpha   90.00
_cell.angle_beta   90.00
_cell.angle_gamma   90.00
#
_symmetry.space_group_name_H-M   'P 1'
#
loop_
_entity.id
_entity.type
_entity.pdbx_description
1 polymer ?
#
loop_
_entity_poly.entity_id
_entity_poly.type
_entity_poly.pdbx_seq_one_letter_code
_entity_poly.pdbx_strand_id
1 'polypeptide(L)'
;MFASPSEEGKDPDGMHDDQPISLPGVTIREFEALMDYLYLPPHARSRYNDIQQNMDFYRDLLSISHRFLFDDIFQYALQQLESIRGQVPVETRLLIGDAYGLKDWLSSAYESLLDRQKAITTDECKAMGFERVVAFLRAREFRYRERLQIAEENLERTREGHFSSDPSRSERTPSSNQTLLKMFLL
;
A
#
# COMPACT_ATOMS: atom_id res chain seq x y z
N MET A 1 -0.13 -12.66 -35.13
CA MET A 1 -1.56 -12.97 -34.90
C MET A 1 -1.64 -14.00 -33.79
N PHE A 2 -2.31 -13.67 -32.69
CA PHE A 2 -2.55 -14.60 -31.58
C PHE A 2 -3.77 -15.45 -31.92
N ALA A 3 -3.59 -16.49 -32.74
CA ALA A 3 -4.63 -17.50 -32.94
C ALA A 3 -4.42 -18.61 -31.91
N SER A 4 -5.37 -18.76 -30.99
CA SER A 4 -5.45 -19.94 -30.13
C SER A 4 -5.59 -21.17 -31.02
N PRO A 5 -4.99 -22.33 -30.70
CA PRO A 5 -5.16 -23.53 -31.51
C PRO A 5 -6.64 -23.94 -31.47
N SER A 6 -7.35 -23.77 -32.58
CA SER A 6 -8.73 -24.20 -32.70
C SER A 6 -8.79 -25.73 -32.58
N GLU A 7 -9.60 -26.25 -31.66
CA GLU A 7 -10.02 -27.65 -31.72
C GLU A 7 -10.87 -27.82 -33.00
N GLU A 8 -10.51 -28.78 -33.85
CA GLU A 8 -11.23 -29.05 -35.10
C GLU A 8 -12.74 -29.24 -34.84
N GLY A 9 -13.56 -28.33 -35.36
CA GLY A 9 -15.01 -28.41 -35.31
C GLY A 9 -15.71 -27.57 -34.23
N LYS A 10 -15.00 -26.76 -33.44
CA LYS A 10 -15.61 -25.73 -32.57
C LYS A 10 -15.31 -24.33 -33.08
N ASP A 11 -16.34 -23.49 -33.09
CA ASP A 11 -16.15 -22.05 -33.28
C ASP A 11 -15.23 -21.52 -32.17
N PRO A 12 -14.28 -20.63 -32.49
CA PRO A 12 -13.39 -20.05 -31.50
C PRO A 12 -14.17 -19.20 -30.50
N ASP A 13 -13.73 -19.22 -29.24
CA ASP A 13 -14.32 -18.42 -28.17
C ASP A 13 -14.40 -16.93 -28.55
N GLY A 14 -15.51 -16.28 -28.21
CA GLY A 14 -15.75 -14.86 -28.47
C GLY A 14 -16.43 -14.53 -29.79
N MET A 15 -16.84 -15.52 -30.59
CA MET A 15 -17.56 -15.30 -31.85
C MET A 15 -19.08 -15.12 -31.68
N HIS A 16 -19.64 -15.64 -30.58
CA HIS A 16 -21.07 -15.62 -30.30
C HIS A 16 -21.33 -15.27 -28.83
N ASP A 17 -22.47 -14.64 -28.54
CA ASP A 17 -22.88 -14.30 -27.17
C ASP A 17 -23.03 -15.55 -26.29
N ASP A 18 -23.40 -16.68 -26.88
CA ASP A 18 -23.52 -17.99 -26.21
C ASP A 18 -22.15 -18.65 -25.93
N GLN A 19 -21.06 -18.11 -26.50
CA GLN A 19 -19.70 -18.60 -26.32
C GLN A 19 -18.72 -17.42 -26.09
N PRO A 20 -18.85 -16.71 -24.96
CA PRO A 20 -18.00 -15.55 -24.67
C PRO A 20 -16.58 -15.97 -24.29
N ILE A 21 -15.64 -15.04 -24.42
CA ILE A 21 -14.28 -15.20 -23.87
C ILE A 21 -14.36 -15.10 -22.35
N SER A 22 -14.15 -16.21 -21.65
CA SER A 22 -14.14 -16.24 -20.19
C SER A 22 -12.84 -15.66 -19.64
N LEU A 23 -12.95 -14.66 -18.76
CA LEU A 23 -11.82 -14.05 -18.05
C LEU A 23 -11.80 -14.52 -16.58
N PRO A 24 -11.12 -15.64 -16.26
CA PRO A 24 -11.15 -16.22 -14.93
C PRO A 24 -10.46 -15.31 -13.89
N GLY A 25 -11.10 -15.16 -12.73
CA GLY A 25 -10.56 -14.38 -11.62
C GLY A 25 -10.56 -12.87 -11.86
N VAL A 26 -11.41 -12.39 -12.78
CA VAL A 26 -11.65 -10.97 -13.03
C VAL A 26 -13.04 -10.60 -12.53
N THR A 27 -13.10 -9.53 -11.76
CA THR A 27 -14.36 -8.93 -11.32
C THR A 27 -14.93 -8.01 -12.39
N ILE A 28 -16.24 -7.75 -12.34
CA ILE A 28 -16.89 -6.82 -13.28
C ILE A 28 -16.22 -5.44 -13.24
N ARG A 29 -15.89 -4.93 -12.04
CA ARG A 29 -15.25 -3.62 -11.87
C ARG A 29 -13.86 -3.54 -12.50
N GLU A 30 -13.07 -4.60 -12.37
CA GLU A 30 -11.75 -4.69 -13.01
C GLU A 30 -11.87 -4.68 -14.54
N PHE A 31 -12.85 -5.41 -15.08
CA PHE A 31 -13.11 -5.39 -16.51
C PHE A 31 -13.61 -4.03 -17.00
N GLU A 32 -14.55 -3.40 -16.28
CA GLU A 32 -15.02 -2.05 -16.55
C GLU A 32 -13.88 -1.03 -16.52
N ALA A 33 -12.99 -1.11 -15.53
CA ALA A 33 -11.82 -0.24 -15.43
C ALA A 33 -10.89 -0.38 -16.65
N LEU A 34 -10.67 -1.61 -17.12
CA LEU A 34 -9.91 -1.86 -18.35
C LEU A 34 -10.61 -1.29 -19.59
N MET A 35 -11.92 -1.50 -19.73
CA MET A 35 -12.69 -0.96 -20.86
C MET A 35 -12.68 0.57 -20.86
N ASP A 36 -12.86 1.19 -19.70
CA ASP A 36 -12.77 2.64 -19.54
C ASP A 36 -11.38 3.16 -19.91
N TYR A 37 -10.31 2.46 -19.50
CA TYR A 37 -8.96 2.83 -19.91
C TYR A 37 -8.76 2.74 -21.44
N LEU A 38 -9.24 1.67 -22.08
CA LEU A 38 -9.01 1.44 -23.51
C LEU A 38 -9.85 2.35 -24.42
N TYR A 39 -11.11 2.58 -24.06
CA TYR A 39 -12.08 3.21 -24.95
C TYR A 39 -12.42 4.66 -24.58
N LEU A 40 -12.22 5.09 -23.34
CA LEU A 40 -12.46 6.48 -22.97
C LEU A 40 -11.22 7.34 -23.20
N PRO A 41 -11.40 8.58 -23.67
CA PRO A 41 -10.29 9.53 -23.74
C PRO A 41 -9.82 9.91 -22.32
N PRO A 42 -8.54 10.30 -22.13
CA PRO A 42 -7.97 10.54 -20.80
C PRO A 42 -8.78 11.49 -19.89
N HIS A 43 -9.34 12.56 -20.46
CA HIS A 43 -10.15 13.53 -19.71
C HIS A 43 -11.50 12.96 -19.23
N ALA A 44 -12.01 11.91 -19.88
CA ALA A 44 -13.24 11.24 -19.51
C ALA A 44 -13.04 10.04 -18.58
N ARG A 45 -11.79 9.65 -18.28
CA ARG A 45 -11.47 8.57 -17.32
C ARG A 45 -11.64 9.03 -15.87
N SER A 46 -11.50 10.33 -15.62
CA SER A 46 -11.80 10.95 -14.33
C SER A 46 -13.31 11.20 -14.15
N ARG A 47 -14.16 10.19 -14.40
CA ARG A 47 -15.62 10.30 -14.11
C ARG A 47 -15.92 10.44 -12.62
N TYR A 48 -14.93 10.18 -11.81
CA TYR A 48 -15.01 10.12 -10.37
C TYR A 48 -14.57 11.46 -9.79
N ASN A 49 -15.55 12.27 -9.37
CA ASN A 49 -15.30 13.53 -8.67
C ASN A 49 -14.73 13.31 -7.25
N ASP A 50 -14.71 12.05 -6.79
CA ASP A 50 -14.21 11.63 -5.48
C ASP A 50 -12.86 10.92 -5.60
N ILE A 51 -11.94 11.26 -4.70
CA ILE A 51 -10.59 10.69 -4.60
C ILE A 51 -10.68 9.18 -4.39
N GLN A 52 -11.62 8.72 -3.54
CA GLN A 52 -11.78 7.30 -3.23
C GLN A 52 -12.15 6.49 -4.47
N GLN A 53 -13.11 6.97 -5.24
CA GLN A 53 -13.54 6.32 -6.48
C GLN A 53 -12.41 6.28 -7.52
N ASN A 54 -11.62 7.35 -7.62
CA ASN A 54 -10.48 7.40 -8.53
C ASN A 54 -9.38 6.39 -8.11
N MET A 55 -9.16 6.24 -6.81
CA MET A 55 -8.26 5.22 -6.28
C MET A 55 -8.75 3.80 -6.55
N ASP A 56 -10.05 3.54 -6.37
CA ASP A 56 -10.65 2.23 -6.65
C ASP A 56 -10.49 1.87 -8.13
N PHE A 57 -10.72 2.83 -9.04
CA PHE A 57 -10.48 2.65 -10.48
C PHE A 57 -9.04 2.23 -10.78
N TYR A 58 -8.03 2.96 -10.27
CA TYR A 58 -6.64 2.61 -10.55
C TYR A 58 -6.22 1.30 -9.88
N ARG A 59 -6.76 0.95 -8.71
CA ARG A 59 -6.50 -0.35 -8.06
C ARG A 59 -7.02 -1.49 -8.92
N ASP A 60 -8.25 -1.36 -9.41
CA ASP A 60 -8.90 -2.39 -10.23
C ASP A 60 -8.16 -2.51 -11.59
N LEU A 61 -7.73 -1.38 -12.16
CA LEU A 61 -6.89 -1.35 -13.38
C LEU A 61 -5.51 -1.99 -13.16
N LEU A 62 -4.87 -1.75 -12.00
CA LEU A 62 -3.59 -2.35 -11.63
C LEU A 62 -3.71 -3.89 -11.51
N SER A 63 -4.79 -4.39 -10.91
CA SER A 63 -5.04 -5.82 -10.75
C SER A 63 -5.20 -6.55 -12.08
N ILE A 64 -6.08 -6.05 -12.96
CA ILE A 64 -6.32 -6.69 -14.25
C ILE A 64 -5.13 -6.56 -15.19
N SER A 65 -4.44 -5.41 -15.21
CA SER A 65 -3.25 -5.23 -16.05
C SER A 65 -2.12 -6.16 -15.64
N HIS A 66 -1.89 -6.37 -14.33
CA HIS A 66 -0.92 -7.35 -13.86
C HIS A 66 -1.29 -8.79 -14.27
N ARG A 67 -2.57 -9.17 -14.12
CA ARG A 67 -3.07 -10.52 -14.41
C ARG A 67 -2.88 -10.92 -15.87
N PHE A 68 -3.11 -10.00 -16.79
CA PHE A 68 -3.00 -10.25 -18.24
C PHE A 68 -1.71 -9.70 -18.86
N LEU A 69 -0.73 -9.30 -18.05
CA LEU A 69 0.59 -8.83 -18.50
C LEU A 69 0.53 -7.60 -19.41
N PHE A 70 -0.39 -6.67 -19.12
CA PHE A 70 -0.45 -5.37 -19.78
C PHE A 70 0.48 -4.38 -19.09
N ASP A 71 1.79 -4.54 -19.31
CA ASP A 71 2.84 -3.81 -18.60
C ASP A 71 2.68 -2.28 -18.68
N ASP A 72 2.37 -1.73 -19.86
CA ASP A 72 2.17 -0.28 -20.04
C ASP A 72 0.99 0.26 -19.22
N ILE A 73 -0.10 -0.52 -19.15
CA ILE A 73 -1.31 -0.17 -18.39
C ILE A 73 -1.02 -0.28 -16.89
N PHE A 74 -0.28 -1.30 -16.48
CA PHE A 74 0.15 -1.50 -15.11
C PHE A 74 1.02 -0.34 -14.63
N GLN A 75 2.05 0.04 -15.40
CA GLN A 75 2.92 1.16 -15.07
C GLN A 75 2.15 2.48 -15.02
N TYR A 76 1.22 2.70 -15.94
CA TYR A 76 0.35 3.88 -15.91
C TYR A 76 -0.48 3.93 -14.63
N ALA A 77 -1.21 2.86 -14.30
CA ALA A 77 -2.05 2.80 -13.10
C ALA A 77 -1.22 3.00 -11.82
N LEU A 78 -0.04 2.37 -11.76
CA LEU A 78 0.89 2.54 -10.65
C LEU A 78 1.34 3.99 -10.51
N GLN A 79 1.71 4.66 -11.61
CA GLN A 79 2.12 6.07 -11.59
C GLN A 79 1.00 7.00 -11.08
N GLN A 80 -0.26 6.73 -11.44
CA GLN A 80 -1.39 7.51 -10.94
C GLN A 80 -1.58 7.33 -9.43
N LEU A 81 -1.55 6.09 -8.94
CA LEU A 81 -1.61 5.79 -7.51
C LEU A 81 -0.41 6.35 -6.74
N GLU A 82 0.77 6.32 -7.34
CA GLU A 82 2.00 6.86 -6.79
C GLU A 82 1.91 8.37 -6.53
N SER A 83 1.31 9.11 -7.46
CA SER A 83 1.14 10.57 -7.35
C SER A 83 0.31 11.00 -6.13
N ILE A 84 -0.54 10.10 -5.63
CA ILE A 84 -1.40 10.30 -4.46
C ILE A 84 -1.03 9.35 -3.31
N ARG A 85 0.14 8.71 -3.32
CA ARG A 85 0.53 7.66 -2.35
C ARG A 85 0.29 8.07 -0.90
N GLY A 86 0.55 9.32 -0.54
CA GLY A 86 0.33 9.83 0.82
C GLY A 86 -1.14 9.91 1.26
N GLN A 87 -2.08 9.95 0.30
CA GLN A 87 -3.53 9.93 0.54
C GLN A 87 -4.08 8.51 0.56
N VAL A 88 -3.34 7.53 0.03
CA VAL A 88 -3.76 6.13 0.02
C VAL A 88 -3.74 5.57 1.45
N PRO A 89 -4.84 4.93 1.92
CA PRO A 89 -4.88 4.29 3.23
C PRO A 89 -3.73 3.30 3.41
N VAL A 90 -3.27 3.17 4.65
CA VAL A 90 -2.10 2.36 4.99
C VAL A 90 -2.32 0.90 4.61
N GLU A 91 -3.50 0.36 4.92
CA GLU A 91 -3.91 -1.01 4.58
C GLU A 91 -3.85 -1.26 3.08
N THR A 92 -4.30 -0.31 2.26
CA THR A 92 -4.23 -0.42 0.80
C THR A 92 -2.79 -0.38 0.30
N ARG A 93 -1.94 0.46 0.90
CA ARG A 93 -0.51 0.50 0.56
C ARG A 93 0.21 -0.81 0.89
N LEU A 94 -0.11 -1.42 2.02
CA LEU A 94 0.41 -2.75 2.40
C LEU A 94 0.00 -3.81 1.38
N LEU A 95 -1.30 -3.87 1.04
CA LEU A 95 -1.83 -4.84 0.08
C LEU A 95 -1.21 -4.69 -1.31
N ILE A 96 -1.09 -3.47 -1.83
CA ILE A 96 -0.44 -3.19 -3.13
C ILE A 96 1.05 -3.56 -3.07
N GLY A 97 1.73 -3.19 -1.98
CA GLY A 97 3.14 -3.50 -1.77
C GLY A 97 3.42 -5.00 -1.80
N ASP A 98 2.58 -5.80 -1.13
CA ASP A 98 2.72 -7.25 -1.10
C ASP A 98 2.33 -7.90 -2.43
N ALA A 99 1.21 -7.47 -3.02
CA ALA A 99 0.68 -8.06 -4.26
C ALA A 99 1.66 -7.95 -5.44
N TYR A 100 2.42 -6.85 -5.51
CA TYR A 100 3.30 -6.55 -6.64
C TYR A 100 4.78 -6.39 -6.27
N GLY A 101 5.17 -6.74 -5.03
CA GLY A 101 6.57 -6.69 -4.57
C GLY A 101 7.16 -5.28 -4.47
N LEU A 102 6.34 -4.26 -4.22
CA LEU A 102 6.75 -2.86 -4.19
C LEU A 102 7.25 -2.45 -2.80
N LYS A 103 8.57 -2.56 -2.58
CA LYS A 103 9.21 -2.28 -1.29
C LYS A 103 9.00 -0.85 -0.79
N ASP A 104 8.95 0.13 -1.70
CA ASP A 104 8.76 1.54 -1.34
C ASP A 104 7.34 1.80 -0.81
N TRP A 105 6.36 1.06 -1.33
CA TRP A 105 4.97 1.11 -0.86
C TRP A 105 4.85 0.54 0.55
N LEU A 106 5.49 -0.60 0.80
CA LEU A 106 5.57 -1.21 2.12
C LEU A 106 6.27 -0.28 3.12
N SER A 107 7.43 0.26 2.75
CA SER A 107 8.22 1.16 3.59
C SER A 107 7.43 2.40 3.97
N SER A 108 6.76 3.04 2.99
CA SER A 108 5.89 4.20 3.21
C SER A 108 4.73 3.90 4.16
N ALA A 109 4.13 2.71 4.06
CA ALA A 109 3.06 2.29 4.96
C ALA A 109 3.56 2.10 6.40
N TYR A 110 4.70 1.41 6.58
CA TYR A 110 5.30 1.21 7.91
C TYR A 110 5.76 2.52 8.56
N GLU A 111 6.34 3.45 7.80
CA GLU A 111 6.68 4.78 8.29
C GLU A 111 5.43 5.51 8.81
N SER A 112 4.34 5.50 8.03
CA SER A 112 3.07 6.11 8.43
C SER A 112 2.50 5.49 9.71
N LEU A 113 2.69 4.18 9.92
CA LEU A 113 2.27 3.48 11.13
C LEU A 113 3.13 3.80 12.35
N LEU A 114 4.44 3.97 12.18
CA LEU A 114 5.38 4.27 13.26
C LEU A 114 5.32 5.73 13.71
N ASP A 115 5.05 6.65 12.79
CA ASP A 115 5.04 8.09 13.08
C ASP A 115 3.74 8.56 13.75
N ARG A 116 2.62 7.83 13.56
CA ARG A 116 1.34 8.19 14.17
C ARG A 116 1.20 7.68 15.60
N GLN A 117 0.57 8.47 16.46
CA GLN A 117 0.22 8.05 17.82
C GLN A 117 -1.02 7.14 17.87
N LYS A 118 -1.87 7.18 16.84
CA LYS A 118 -3.11 6.38 16.77
C LYS A 118 -2.80 4.88 16.79
N ALA A 119 -3.64 4.09 17.46
CA ALA A 119 -3.52 2.64 17.50
C ALA A 119 -3.72 2.01 16.10
N ILE A 120 -3.13 0.83 15.90
CA ILE A 120 -3.35 0.04 14.68
C ILE A 120 -4.80 -0.45 14.61
N THR A 121 -5.39 -0.41 13.43
CA THR A 121 -6.77 -0.85 13.17
C THR A 121 -6.78 -2.33 12.79
N THR A 122 -7.95 -2.96 12.89
CA THR A 122 -8.12 -4.36 12.48
C THR A 122 -7.83 -4.56 11.00
N ASP A 123 -8.17 -3.61 10.14
CA ASP A 123 -7.97 -3.74 8.69
C ASP A 123 -6.48 -3.59 8.31
N GLU A 124 -5.75 -2.69 8.98
CA GLU A 124 -4.29 -2.61 8.87
C GLU A 124 -3.63 -3.91 9.35
N CYS A 125 -4.11 -4.50 10.46
CA CYS A 125 -3.62 -5.79 10.95
C CYS A 125 -3.86 -6.92 9.95
N LYS A 126 -5.04 -6.97 9.33
CA LYS A 126 -5.37 -7.96 8.30
C LYS A 126 -4.48 -7.82 7.07
N ALA A 127 -4.28 -6.59 6.58
CA ALA A 127 -3.41 -6.30 5.45
C ALA A 127 -1.94 -6.68 5.72
N MET A 128 -1.46 -6.41 6.94
CA MET A 128 -0.10 -6.73 7.35
C MET A 128 0.11 -8.23 7.62
N GLY A 129 -0.91 -8.95 8.05
CA GLY A 129 -0.78 -10.36 8.43
C GLY A 129 -0.11 -10.55 9.81
N PHE A 130 -0.38 -11.71 10.43
CA PHE A 130 -0.15 -11.92 11.85
C PHE A 130 1.30 -11.72 12.30
N GLU A 131 2.27 -12.33 11.63
CA GLU A 131 3.67 -12.29 12.05
C GLU A 131 4.24 -10.86 12.05
N ARG A 132 3.96 -10.12 10.98
CA ARG A 132 4.38 -8.73 10.82
C ARG A 132 3.68 -7.82 11.83
N VAL A 133 2.41 -8.08 12.17
CA VAL A 133 1.71 -7.36 13.25
C VAL A 133 2.39 -7.57 14.60
N VAL A 134 2.76 -8.80 14.95
CA VAL A 134 3.46 -9.08 16.21
C VAL A 134 4.79 -8.34 16.27
N ALA A 135 5.57 -8.36 15.18
CA ALA A 135 6.81 -7.61 15.10
C ALA A 135 6.56 -6.10 15.27
N PHE A 136 5.55 -5.56 14.59
CA PHE A 136 5.19 -4.14 14.65
C PHE A 136 4.83 -3.70 16.07
N LEU A 137 4.01 -4.49 16.76
CA LEU A 137 3.61 -4.20 18.14
C LEU A 137 4.79 -4.25 19.10
N ARG A 138 5.72 -5.20 18.94
CA ARG A 138 6.96 -5.27 19.74
C ARG A 138 7.83 -4.03 19.56
N ALA A 139 8.03 -3.58 18.32
CA ALA A 139 8.80 -2.37 18.05
C ALA A 139 8.14 -1.13 18.67
N ARG A 140 6.81 -1.04 18.56
CA ARG A 140 6.05 0.08 19.10
C ARG A 140 6.11 0.09 20.64
N GLU A 141 6.00 -1.08 21.27
CA GLU A 141 6.17 -1.25 22.72
C GLU A 141 7.57 -0.84 23.18
N PHE A 142 8.61 -1.30 22.49
CA PHE A 142 10.00 -0.91 22.79
C PHE A 142 10.17 0.61 22.78
N ARG A 143 9.66 1.29 21.74
CA ARG A 143 9.71 2.75 21.64
C ARG A 143 8.93 3.45 22.76
N TYR A 144 7.78 2.92 23.17
CA TYR A 144 7.03 3.49 24.29
C TYR A 144 7.80 3.37 25.61
N ARG A 145 8.43 2.22 25.87
CA ARG A 145 9.25 2.00 27.07
C ARG A 145 10.45 2.95 27.12
N GLU A 146 11.17 3.11 26.01
CA GLU A 146 12.30 4.05 25.92
C GLU A 146 11.86 5.50 26.21
N ARG A 147 10.72 5.93 25.63
CA ARG A 147 10.18 7.28 25.90
C ARG A 147 9.72 7.47 27.34
N LEU A 148 9.15 6.42 27.95
CA LEU A 148 8.73 6.46 29.35
C LEU A 148 9.94 6.63 30.28
N GLN A 149 11.00 5.85 30.06
CA GLN A 149 12.23 5.92 30.85
C GLN A 149 12.87 7.31 30.75
N ILE A 150 12.99 7.87 29.55
CA ILE A 150 13.51 9.24 29.36
C ILE A 150 12.63 10.26 30.10
N ALA A 151 11.30 10.10 30.07
CA ALA A 151 10.39 10.99 30.78
C ALA A 151 10.54 10.89 32.31
N GLU A 152 10.69 9.68 32.85
CA GLU A 152 10.93 9.42 34.28
C GLU A 152 12.25 10.05 34.73
N GLU A 153 13.35 9.83 34.00
CA GLU A 153 14.66 10.44 34.29
C GLU A 153 14.64 11.97 34.21
N ASN A 154 13.84 12.55 33.31
CA ASN A 154 13.67 14.01 33.22
C ASN A 154 12.87 14.56 34.42
N LEU A 155 11.85 13.83 34.87
CA LEU A 155 11.06 14.20 36.04
C LEU A 155 11.89 14.15 37.32
N GLU A 156 12.72 13.12 37.50
CA GLU A 156 13.64 13.02 38.65
C GLU A 156 14.65 14.17 38.67
N ARG A 157 15.30 14.46 37.54
CA ARG A 157 16.21 15.62 37.40
C ARG A 157 15.55 16.96 37.73
N THR A 158 14.28 17.12 37.34
CA THR A 158 13.50 18.33 37.65
C THR A 158 13.20 18.44 39.15
N ARG A 159 12.89 17.30 39.81
CA ARG A 159 12.64 17.24 41.26
C ARG A 159 13.90 17.48 42.09
N GLU A 160 15.06 17.09 41.58
CA GLU A 160 16.38 17.29 42.22
C GLU A 160 16.95 18.70 42.03
N GLY A 161 16.24 19.62 41.37
CA GLY A 161 16.58 21.04 41.32
C GLY A 161 17.78 21.41 40.42
N HIS A 162 18.29 20.50 39.60
CA HIS A 162 19.35 20.81 38.64
C HIS A 162 18.78 21.48 37.38
N PHE A 163 18.50 22.77 37.46
CA PHE A 163 18.23 23.61 36.29
C PHE A 163 19.56 23.92 35.59
N SER A 164 20.12 22.94 34.86
CA SER A 164 21.17 23.21 33.88
C SER A 164 20.55 23.38 32.51
N SER A 165 20.40 24.64 32.11
CA SER A 165 20.03 25.06 30.77
C SER A 165 21.20 24.80 29.82
N ASP A 166 21.43 23.54 29.42
CA ASP A 166 22.34 23.23 28.33
C ASP A 166 21.56 22.63 27.15
N PRO A 167 21.25 23.43 26.10
CA PRO A 167 20.46 23.00 24.94
C PRO A 167 21.23 22.04 24.00
N SER A 168 22.45 21.66 24.35
CA SER A 168 23.43 21.13 23.39
C SER A 168 23.34 19.63 23.13
N ARG A 169 22.53 18.86 23.87
CA ARG A 169 22.49 17.38 23.76
C ARG A 169 21.27 16.84 23.03
N SER A 170 20.91 17.47 21.91
CA SER A 170 20.11 16.81 20.86
C SER A 170 21.03 16.04 19.90
N GLU A 171 21.91 15.20 20.45
CA GLU A 171 22.70 14.29 19.62
C GLU A 171 21.76 13.20 19.12
N ARG A 172 21.38 13.40 17.86
CA ARG A 172 20.69 12.50 16.95
C ARG A 172 20.99 11.04 17.29
N THR A 173 20.08 10.38 17.99
CA THR A 173 19.94 8.94 17.86
C THR A 173 19.71 8.67 16.37
N PRO A 174 20.35 7.63 15.77
CA PRO A 174 19.97 7.22 14.42
C PRO A 174 18.46 7.01 14.47
N SER A 175 17.72 7.69 13.58
CA SER A 175 16.26 7.75 13.61
C SER A 175 15.74 6.37 13.99
N SER A 176 15.17 6.24 15.20
CA SER A 176 14.76 4.94 15.75
C SER A 176 13.87 4.19 14.74
N ASN A 177 13.18 4.93 13.87
CA ASN A 177 12.46 4.44 12.70
C ASN A 177 13.33 3.63 11.71
N GLN A 178 14.55 4.05 11.36
CA GLN A 178 15.42 3.34 10.41
C GLN A 178 15.88 1.97 10.96
N THR A 179 16.18 1.88 12.25
CA THR A 179 16.54 0.60 12.89
C THR A 179 15.33 -0.33 12.95
N LEU A 180 14.16 0.21 13.27
CA LEU A 180 12.91 -0.55 13.30
C LEU A 180 12.50 -1.02 11.89
N LEU A 181 12.59 -0.15 10.87
CA LEU A 181 12.30 -0.50 9.47
C LEU A 181 13.16 -1.68 8.96
N LYS A 182 14.44 -1.74 9.36
CA LYS A 182 15.32 -2.87 9.02
C LYS A 182 14.91 -4.20 9.66
N MET A 183 14.17 -4.18 10.77
CA MET A 183 13.61 -5.40 11.37
C MET A 183 12.36 -5.91 10.64
N PHE A 184 11.75 -5.10 9.76
CA PHE A 184 10.49 -5.41 9.08
C PHE A 184 10.62 -5.79 7.59
N LEU A 185 11.73 -5.43 6.94
CA LEU A 185 11.93 -5.57 5.48
C LEU A 185 12.91 -6.68 5.08
N LEU A 186 13.21 -7.61 5.99
CA LEU A 186 13.96 -8.85 5.76
C LEU A 186 13.01 -10.03 5.62
#